data_AF-A0A535X887-F1
#
_entry.id   AF-A0A535X887-F1
#
_cell.length_a   1.000
_cell.length_b   1.000
_cell.length_c   1.000
_cell.angle_alpha   90.00
_cell.angle_beta   90.00
_cell.angle_gamma   90.00
#
_symmetry.space_group_name_H-M   'P 1'
#
loop_
_entity.id
_entity.type
_entity.pdbx_description
1 polymer ?
#
loop_
_entity_poly.entity_id
_entity_poly.type
_entity_poly.pdbx_seq_one_letter_code
_entity_poly.pdbx_strand_id
1 'polypeptide(L)'
;MLRTVARVEQRPWLLLGLVFAITCLFGFVLQAAGSAWLRLNADPIATHYRTTLSYTSALIGDAILIPLVNVFIVSQLALWRRRPRGAEIAGAALGGAVITAAVHLYQAANALLNWTMTQPYRWSGLGYEHAAFMFAEISLVLFFWGQVAMVARETPRAILSHRIVFVALCGLAFLRLVFADYGYFN
;
A
#
# COMPACT_ATOMS: atom_id res chain seq x y z
N MET A 1 14.55 27.73 21.05
CA MET A 1 15.50 27.21 20.04
C MET A 1 14.71 26.56 18.90
N LEU A 2 14.56 27.26 17.78
CA LEU A 2 13.96 26.72 16.56
C LEU A 2 14.90 25.68 15.96
N ARG A 3 14.74 24.41 16.37
CA ARG A 3 15.45 23.28 15.77
C ARG A 3 15.06 23.21 14.30
N THR A 4 16.04 23.45 13.44
CA THR A 4 16.07 23.19 12.00
C THR A 4 14.93 22.29 11.54
N VAL A 5 13.92 22.95 11.01
CA VAL A 5 12.89 22.40 10.13
C VAL A 5 13.65 21.74 8.98
N ALA A 6 13.50 20.43 8.78
CA ALA A 6 14.26 19.68 7.77
C ALA A 6 14.02 20.34 6.39
N ARG A 7 15.02 20.41 5.49
CA ARG A 7 14.86 21.12 4.18
C ARG A 7 13.62 20.65 3.38
N VAL A 8 13.17 19.42 3.58
CA VAL A 8 11.93 18.86 3.00
C VAL A 8 10.67 19.64 3.40
N GLU A 9 10.63 20.23 4.59
CA GLU A 9 9.50 21.03 5.08
C GLU A 9 9.33 22.37 4.33
N GLN A 10 10.32 22.83 3.55
CA GLN A 10 10.19 24.05 2.73
C GLN A 10 9.40 23.82 1.42
N ARG A 11 9.27 22.56 0.98
CA ARG A 11 8.61 22.19 -0.28
C ARG A 11 7.76 20.93 -0.10
N PRO A 12 6.64 21.01 0.64
CA PRO A 12 5.80 19.85 0.92
C PRO A 12 5.30 19.16 -0.36
N TRP A 13 5.09 19.90 -1.44
CA TRP A 13 4.70 19.37 -2.74
C TRP A 13 5.72 18.41 -3.36
N LEU A 14 7.03 18.59 -3.12
CA LEU A 14 8.06 17.65 -3.60
C LEU A 14 7.95 16.31 -2.88
N LEU A 15 7.75 16.33 -1.57
CA LEU A 15 7.55 15.11 -0.78
C LEU A 15 6.29 14.37 -1.26
N LEU A 16 5.18 15.09 -1.41
CA LEU A 16 3.93 14.49 -1.86
C LEU A 16 4.04 13.94 -3.30
N GLY A 17 4.68 14.67 -4.20
CA GLY A 17 4.95 14.20 -5.56
C GLY A 17 5.84 12.96 -5.60
N LEU A 18 6.87 12.90 -4.74
CA LEU A 18 7.73 11.72 -4.60
C LEU A 18 6.96 10.51 -4.05
N VAL A 19 6.15 10.70 -3.02
CA VAL A 19 5.31 9.63 -2.45
C VAL A 19 4.37 9.09 -3.52
N PHE A 20 3.70 9.96 -4.27
CA PHE A 20 2.83 9.56 -5.37
C PHE A 20 3.61 8.74 -6.42
N ALA A 21 4.72 9.28 -6.93
CA ALA A 21 5.50 8.66 -7.99
C ALA A 21 6.09 7.29 -7.58
N ILE A 22 6.63 7.19 -6.36
CA ILE A 22 7.17 5.95 -5.81
C ILE A 22 6.05 4.92 -5.64
N THR A 23 4.89 5.33 -5.10
CA THR A 23 3.76 4.42 -4.93
C THR A 23 3.24 3.92 -6.28
N CYS A 24 3.11 4.79 -7.28
CA CYS A 24 2.75 4.37 -8.65
C CYS A 24 3.78 3.41 -9.26
N LEU A 25 5.08 3.67 -9.04
CA LEU A 25 6.15 2.85 -9.59
C LEU A 25 6.08 1.42 -9.07
N PHE A 26 6.05 1.25 -7.74
CA PHE A 26 6.05 -0.07 -7.10
C PHE A 26 4.67 -0.73 -7.11
N GLY A 27 3.61 0.04 -6.84
CA GLY A 27 2.25 -0.51 -6.82
C GLY A 27 1.78 -0.98 -8.19
N PHE A 28 2.11 -0.25 -9.26
CA PHE A 28 1.54 -0.52 -10.57
C PHE A 28 2.56 -0.72 -11.69
N VAL A 29 3.50 0.21 -11.88
CA VAL A 29 4.35 0.21 -13.09
C VAL A 29 5.24 -1.02 -13.16
N LEU A 30 5.90 -1.42 -12.07
CA LEU A 30 6.73 -2.63 -12.05
C LEU A 30 5.92 -3.89 -12.33
N GLN A 31 4.73 -3.98 -11.76
CA GLN A 31 3.82 -5.12 -11.96
C GLN A 31 3.27 -5.16 -13.39
N ALA A 32 2.85 -4.02 -13.93
CA ALA A 32 2.38 -3.89 -15.30
C ALA A 32 3.49 -4.21 -16.30
N ALA A 33 4.71 -3.71 -16.07
CA ALA A 33 5.88 -3.98 -16.89
C ALA A 33 6.28 -5.46 -16.84
N GLY A 34 6.27 -6.08 -15.65
CA GLY A 34 6.50 -7.52 -15.49
C GLY A 34 5.46 -8.35 -16.25
N SER A 35 4.18 -7.97 -16.16
CA SER A 35 3.09 -8.63 -16.90
C SER A 35 3.26 -8.50 -18.41
N ALA A 36 3.60 -7.30 -18.90
CA ALA A 36 3.88 -7.05 -20.30
C ALA A 36 5.10 -7.85 -20.78
N TRP A 37 6.17 -7.91 -19.99
CA TRP A 37 7.38 -8.66 -20.31
C TRP A 37 7.11 -10.16 -20.43
N LEU A 38 6.34 -10.75 -19.50
CA LEU A 38 5.95 -12.16 -19.57
C LEU A 38 5.16 -12.46 -20.86
N ARG A 39 4.23 -11.56 -21.23
CA ARG A 39 3.46 -11.70 -22.48
C ARG A 39 4.33 -11.59 -23.73
N LEU A 40 5.26 -10.64 -23.76
CA LEU A 40 6.17 -10.43 -24.89
C LEU A 40 7.10 -11.63 -25.12
N ASN A 41 7.47 -12.35 -24.07
CA ASN A 41 8.31 -13.55 -24.15
C ASN A 41 7.50 -14.85 -24.28
N ALA A 42 6.17 -14.76 -24.46
CA ALA A 42 5.27 -15.92 -24.51
C ALA A 42 5.44 -16.88 -23.33
N ASP A 43 5.72 -16.34 -22.14
CA ASP A 43 5.92 -17.14 -20.94
C ASP A 43 4.60 -17.85 -20.56
N PRO A 44 4.62 -19.17 -20.29
CA PRO A 44 3.43 -19.93 -19.88
C PRO A 44 2.69 -19.31 -18.67
N ILE A 45 3.39 -18.55 -17.81
CA ILE A 45 2.76 -17.86 -16.68
C ILE A 45 1.70 -16.86 -17.17
N ALA A 46 1.97 -16.14 -18.25
CA ALA A 46 1.06 -15.11 -18.78
C ALA A 46 -0.18 -15.69 -19.46
N THR A 47 -0.12 -16.96 -19.90
CA THR A 47 -1.25 -17.65 -20.54
C THR A 47 -2.06 -18.49 -19.56
N HIS A 48 -1.43 -19.06 -18.52
CA HIS A 48 -2.09 -19.93 -17.55
C HIS A 48 -2.64 -19.22 -16.31
N TYR A 49 -2.14 -18.02 -15.98
CA TYR A 49 -2.57 -17.29 -14.78
C TYR A 49 -3.11 -15.90 -15.12
N ARG A 50 -4.07 -15.44 -14.29
CA ARG A 50 -4.49 -14.03 -14.31
C ARG A 50 -3.30 -13.16 -13.89
N THR A 51 -3.04 -12.12 -14.68
CA THR A 51 -1.96 -11.15 -14.48
C THR A 51 -2.51 -9.84 -13.92
N THR A 52 -1.65 -8.97 -13.38
CA THR A 52 -2.06 -7.66 -12.80
C THR A 52 -3.02 -6.87 -13.68
N LEU A 53 -2.79 -6.84 -14.99
CA LEU A 53 -3.64 -6.08 -15.93
C LEU A 53 -5.07 -6.63 -16.07
N SER A 54 -5.36 -7.81 -15.50
CA SER A 54 -6.68 -8.44 -15.48
C SER A 54 -7.48 -8.15 -14.21
N TYR A 55 -6.89 -7.49 -13.22
CA TYR A 55 -7.53 -7.20 -11.93
C TYR A 55 -7.96 -5.73 -11.86
N THR A 56 -9.24 -5.49 -11.54
CA THR A 56 -9.76 -4.12 -11.39
C THR A 56 -9.13 -3.46 -10.17
N SER A 57 -8.91 -4.23 -9.10
CA SER A 57 -8.17 -3.80 -7.91
C SER A 57 -6.75 -3.38 -8.22
N ALA A 58 -6.07 -4.01 -9.19
CA ALA A 58 -4.74 -3.56 -9.58
C ALA A 58 -4.77 -2.26 -10.41
N LEU A 59 -5.69 -2.17 -11.38
CA LEU A 59 -5.80 -0.97 -12.23
C LEU A 59 -6.28 0.26 -11.47
N ILE A 60 -7.30 0.11 -10.62
CA ILE A 60 -7.90 1.22 -9.88
C ILE A 60 -7.22 1.37 -8.52
N GLY A 61 -7.03 0.26 -7.81
CA GLY A 61 -6.40 0.29 -6.50
C GLY A 61 -4.95 0.70 -6.56
N ASP A 62 -4.10 -0.12 -7.17
CA ASP A 62 -2.65 0.07 -7.12
C ASP A 62 -2.19 1.27 -7.95
N ALA A 63 -2.84 1.56 -9.09
CA ALA A 63 -2.43 2.69 -9.94
C ALA A 63 -3.00 4.05 -9.50
N ILE A 64 -4.13 4.08 -8.78
CA ILE A 64 -4.85 5.32 -8.46
C ILE A 64 -5.10 5.47 -6.96
N LEU A 65 -5.83 4.54 -6.35
CA LEU A 65 -6.28 4.70 -4.96
C LEU A 65 -5.11 4.71 -3.98
N ILE A 66 -4.18 3.75 -4.05
CA ILE A 66 -3.07 3.64 -3.11
C ILE A 66 -2.14 4.88 -3.21
N PRO A 67 -1.68 5.31 -4.41
CA PRO A 67 -0.89 6.53 -4.55
C PRO A 67 -1.56 7.78 -3.96
N LEU A 68 -2.87 7.95 -4.19
CA LEU A 68 -3.61 9.07 -3.63
C LEU A 68 -3.71 8.97 -2.11
N VAL A 69 -4.07 7.80 -1.57
CA VAL A 69 -4.16 7.56 -0.13
C VAL A 69 -2.84 7.88 0.56
N ASN A 70 -1.71 7.47 -0.01
CA ASN A 70 -0.40 7.73 0.56
C ASN A 70 -0.08 9.23 0.59
N VAL A 71 -0.45 9.99 -0.45
CA VAL A 71 -0.35 11.45 -0.44
C VAL A 71 -1.21 12.06 0.68
N PHE A 72 -2.45 11.59 0.87
CA PHE A 72 -3.32 12.10 1.93
C PHE A 72 -2.80 11.73 3.33
N ILE A 73 -2.31 10.52 3.52
CA ILE A 73 -1.64 10.08 4.76
C ILE A 73 -0.46 11.00 5.06
N VAL A 74 0.49 11.13 4.13
CA VAL A 74 1.72 11.89 4.35
C VAL A 74 1.42 13.38 4.54
N SER A 75 0.47 13.94 3.80
CA SER A 75 0.06 15.33 3.98
C SER A 75 -0.59 15.59 5.34
N GLN A 76 -1.40 14.65 5.86
CA GLN A 76 -2.00 14.76 7.19
C GLN A 76 -0.95 14.60 8.30
N LEU A 77 -0.01 13.66 8.15
CA LEU A 77 1.11 13.50 9.08
C LEU A 77 2.01 14.74 9.11
N ALA A 78 2.30 15.32 7.93
CA ALA A 78 3.06 16.56 7.80
C ALA A 78 2.33 17.77 8.39
N LEU A 79 0.99 17.77 8.40
CA LEU A 79 0.21 18.82 9.06
C LEU A 79 0.39 18.77 10.59
N TRP A 80 0.30 17.59 11.18
CA TRP A 80 0.45 17.44 12.63
C TRP A 80 1.89 17.64 13.10
N ARG A 81 2.88 17.42 12.24
CA ARG A 81 4.32 17.59 12.54
C ARG A 81 4.76 16.89 13.82
N ARG A 82 4.05 15.81 14.19
CA ARG A 82 4.37 15.05 15.39
C ARG A 82 5.70 14.33 15.15
N ARG A 83 6.55 14.29 16.19
CA ARG A 83 7.78 13.52 16.15
C ARG A 83 7.47 12.12 16.67
N PRO A 84 7.35 11.10 15.80
CA PRO A 84 7.01 9.77 16.25
C PRO A 84 8.13 9.19 17.11
N ARG A 85 7.74 8.37 18.10
CA ARG A 85 8.69 7.60 18.91
C ARG A 85 9.14 6.36 18.13
N GLY A 86 10.35 5.85 18.40
CA GLY A 86 10.86 4.64 17.76
C GLY A 86 9.93 3.43 17.90
N ALA A 87 9.28 3.29 19.06
CA ALA A 87 8.29 2.24 19.31
C ALA A 87 7.04 2.32 18.40
N GLU A 88 6.62 3.53 18.01
CA GLU A 88 5.47 3.72 17.11
C GLU A 88 5.80 3.26 15.69
N ILE A 89 7.03 3.59 15.23
CA ILE A 89 7.54 3.18 13.93
C ILE A 89 7.75 1.65 13.92
N ALA A 90 8.44 1.13 14.93
CA ALA A 90 8.71 -0.31 15.05
C ALA A 90 7.41 -1.12 15.18
N GLY A 91 6.43 -0.65 15.97
CA GLY A 91 5.14 -1.30 16.11
C GLY A 91 4.38 -1.39 14.78
N ALA A 92 4.36 -0.31 14.00
CA ALA A 92 3.73 -0.30 12.69
C ALA A 92 4.48 -1.18 11.66
N ALA A 93 5.82 -1.18 11.69
CA ALA A 93 6.64 -2.08 10.87
C ALA A 93 6.37 -3.54 11.21
N LEU A 94 6.42 -3.92 12.49
CA LEU A 94 6.14 -5.29 12.93
C LEU A 94 4.72 -5.72 12.59
N GLY A 95 3.72 -4.86 12.82
CA GLY A 95 2.35 -5.14 12.44
C GLY A 95 2.20 -5.37 10.93
N GLY A 96 2.86 -4.54 10.11
CA GLY A 96 2.87 -4.70 8.66
C GLY A 96 3.53 -6.00 8.22
N ALA A 97 4.65 -6.39 8.82
CA ALA A 97 5.32 -7.65 8.54
C ALA A 97 4.43 -8.85 8.87
N VAL A 98 3.78 -8.85 10.04
CA VAL A 98 2.88 -9.92 10.48
C VAL A 98 1.69 -10.06 9.53
N ILE A 99 1.02 -8.96 9.19
CA ILE A 99 -0.14 -9.00 8.29
C ILE A 99 0.29 -9.47 6.90
N THR A 100 1.39 -8.93 6.36
CA THR A 100 1.90 -9.33 5.04
C THR A 100 2.22 -10.81 5.00
N ALA A 101 2.95 -11.32 5.99
CA ALA A 101 3.27 -12.74 6.10
C ALA A 101 2.00 -13.60 6.22
N ALA A 102 1.04 -13.20 7.07
CA ALA A 102 -0.21 -13.91 7.25
C ALA A 102 -1.01 -14.02 5.94
N VAL A 103 -1.12 -12.93 5.18
CA VAL A 103 -1.82 -12.92 3.88
C VAL A 103 -1.14 -13.83 2.86
N HIS A 104 0.20 -13.79 2.77
CA HIS A 104 0.95 -14.64 1.83
C HIS A 104 0.87 -16.12 2.24
N LEU A 105 0.99 -16.44 3.53
CA LEU A 105 0.81 -17.80 4.03
C LEU A 105 -0.63 -18.30 3.80
N TYR A 106 -1.63 -17.44 3.99
CA TYR A 106 -3.02 -17.77 3.67
C TYR A 106 -3.21 -18.03 2.17
N GLN A 107 -2.63 -17.19 1.30
CA GLN A 107 -2.64 -17.40 -0.15
C GLN A 107 -2.05 -18.78 -0.51
N ALA A 108 -0.88 -19.11 0.06
CA ALA A 108 -0.19 -20.38 -0.16
C ALA A 108 -0.98 -21.59 0.36
N ALA A 109 -1.51 -21.49 1.59
CA ALA A 109 -2.26 -22.57 2.24
C ALA A 109 -3.57 -22.92 1.50
N ASN A 110 -4.20 -21.93 0.85
CA ASN A 110 -5.45 -22.11 0.10
C ASN A 110 -5.22 -22.30 -1.40
N ALA A 111 -3.97 -22.45 -1.85
CA ALA A 111 -3.61 -22.59 -3.27
C ALA A 111 -4.27 -21.52 -4.16
N LEU A 112 -4.28 -20.27 -3.70
CA LEU A 112 -4.77 -19.12 -4.48
C LEU A 112 -3.69 -18.72 -5.50
N LEU A 113 -3.54 -19.57 -6.53
CA LEU A 113 -2.48 -19.46 -7.52
C LEU A 113 -2.73 -18.31 -8.49
N ASN A 114 -1.66 -17.60 -8.81
CA ASN A 114 -1.65 -16.54 -9.81
C ASN A 114 -0.22 -16.35 -10.33
N TRP A 115 -0.01 -15.33 -11.16
CA TRP A 115 1.29 -15.00 -11.72
C TRP A 115 2.36 -14.59 -10.69
N THR A 116 1.97 -14.20 -9.46
CA THR A 116 2.88 -13.91 -8.36
C THR A 116 3.23 -15.13 -7.52
N MET A 117 2.39 -16.18 -7.53
CA MET A 117 2.60 -17.45 -6.86
C MET A 117 2.06 -18.61 -7.70
N THR A 118 2.92 -19.25 -8.50
CA THR A 118 2.53 -20.27 -9.48
C THR A 118 2.35 -21.66 -8.87
N GLN A 119 2.96 -21.90 -7.70
CA GLN A 119 2.78 -23.11 -6.89
C GLN A 119 2.69 -22.72 -5.41
N PRO A 120 2.01 -23.52 -4.56
CA PRO A 120 1.96 -23.23 -3.13
C PRO A 120 3.35 -23.04 -2.54
N TYR A 121 3.54 -21.96 -1.78
CA TYR A 121 4.83 -21.57 -1.16
C TYR A 121 5.97 -21.26 -2.13
N ARG A 122 5.68 -21.03 -3.43
CA ARG A 122 6.67 -20.63 -4.44
C ARG A 122 6.22 -19.36 -5.14
N TRP A 123 6.74 -18.23 -4.66
CA TRP A 123 6.50 -16.92 -5.25
C TRP A 123 7.50 -16.65 -6.38
N SER A 124 7.04 -15.97 -7.42
CA SER A 124 7.90 -15.43 -8.47
C SER A 124 8.64 -14.18 -7.97
N GLY A 125 9.59 -13.65 -8.75
CA GLY A 125 10.25 -12.38 -8.44
C GLY A 125 9.24 -11.23 -8.25
N LEU A 126 8.16 -11.22 -9.02
CA LEU A 126 7.05 -10.26 -8.92
C LEU A 126 6.21 -10.49 -7.65
N GLY A 127 6.13 -11.73 -7.17
CA GLY A 127 5.53 -12.02 -5.86
C GLY A 127 6.35 -11.49 -4.69
N TYR A 128 7.67 -11.62 -4.73
CA TYR A 128 8.53 -11.04 -3.69
C TYR A 128 8.53 -9.51 -3.71
N GLU A 129 8.52 -8.91 -4.90
CA GLU A 129 8.36 -7.46 -5.06
C GLU A 129 7.02 -7.00 -4.48
N HIS A 130 5.92 -7.67 -4.84
CA HIS A 130 4.60 -7.35 -4.31
C HIS A 130 4.52 -7.50 -2.80
N ALA A 131 5.13 -8.55 -2.23
CA ALA A 131 5.19 -8.75 -0.79
C ALA A 131 5.93 -7.59 -0.09
N ALA A 132 7.04 -7.12 -0.65
CA ALA A 132 7.78 -5.98 -0.13
C ALA A 132 6.97 -4.67 -0.22
N PHE A 133 6.26 -4.46 -1.33
CA PHE A 133 5.35 -3.33 -1.49
C PHE A 133 4.20 -3.38 -0.46
N MET A 134 3.50 -4.51 -0.35
CA MET A 134 2.44 -4.72 0.65
C MET A 134 2.93 -4.46 2.08
N PHE A 135 4.13 -4.94 2.42
CA PHE A 135 4.74 -4.66 3.71
C PHE A 135 4.88 -3.16 3.97
N ALA A 136 5.46 -2.41 3.03
CA ALA A 136 5.63 -0.97 3.17
C ALA A 136 4.29 -0.24 3.29
N GLU A 137 3.30 -0.58 2.46
CA GLU A 137 1.97 0.01 2.45
C GLU A 137 1.22 -0.23 3.76
N ILE A 138 1.16 -1.49 4.21
CA ILE A 138 0.47 -1.85 5.46
C ILE A 138 1.16 -1.18 6.65
N SER A 139 2.50 -1.15 6.68
CA SER A 139 3.24 -0.43 7.72
C SER A 139 2.91 1.06 7.74
N LEU A 140 2.81 1.72 6.58
CA LEU A 140 2.43 3.13 6.50
C LEU A 140 1.00 3.36 7.00
N VAL A 141 0.05 2.51 6.59
CA VAL A 141 -1.36 2.59 7.00
C VAL A 141 -1.50 2.39 8.52
N LEU A 142 -0.85 1.36 9.07
CA LEU A 142 -0.85 1.09 10.51
C LEU A 142 -0.22 2.24 11.30
N PHE A 143 0.90 2.78 10.79
CA PHE A 143 1.55 3.93 11.39
C PHE A 143 0.60 5.13 11.42
N PHE A 144 -0.03 5.44 10.29
CA PHE A 144 -1.00 6.54 10.19
C PHE A 144 -2.16 6.40 11.18
N TRP A 145 -2.83 5.25 11.23
CA TRP A 145 -3.93 5.03 12.16
C TRP A 145 -3.48 5.04 13.62
N GLY A 146 -2.25 4.58 13.91
CA GLY A 146 -1.62 4.77 15.22
C GLY A 146 -1.47 6.25 15.58
N GLN A 147 -1.01 7.10 14.64
CA GLN A 147 -0.93 8.54 14.87
C GLN A 147 -2.31 9.18 15.02
N VAL A 148 -3.32 8.76 14.24
CA VAL A 148 -4.72 9.21 14.38
C VAL A 148 -5.22 8.91 15.79
N ALA A 149 -5.02 7.69 16.29
CA ALA A 149 -5.45 7.28 17.64
C ALA A 149 -4.77 8.14 18.73
N MET A 150 -3.49 8.43 18.59
CA MET A 150 -2.77 9.29 19.54
C MET A 150 -3.27 10.73 19.50
N VAL A 151 -3.41 11.31 18.32
CA VAL A 151 -3.93 12.69 18.17
C VAL A 151 -5.38 12.79 18.63
N ALA A 152 -6.21 11.77 18.41
CA ALA A 152 -7.58 11.74 18.91
C ALA A 152 -7.64 11.82 20.44
N ARG A 153 -6.68 11.20 21.15
CA ARG A 153 -6.60 11.25 22.62
C ARG A 153 -6.12 12.62 23.12
N GLU A 154 -5.18 13.24 22.43
CA GLU A 154 -4.58 14.52 22.83
C GLU A 154 -5.43 15.72 22.41
N THR A 155 -6.05 15.67 21.23
CA THR A 155 -6.80 16.77 20.62
C THR A 155 -7.88 16.23 19.68
N PRO A 156 -9.05 15.78 20.19
CA PRO A 156 -10.07 15.08 19.40
C PRO A 156 -10.57 15.83 18.17
N ARG A 157 -10.61 17.17 18.19
CA ARG A 157 -11.06 17.95 17.03
C ARG A 157 -10.05 17.93 15.87
N ALA A 158 -8.78 17.65 16.14
CA ALA A 158 -7.73 17.64 15.12
C ALA A 158 -7.80 16.44 14.16
N ILE A 159 -8.60 15.41 14.49
CA ILE A 159 -8.87 14.28 13.60
C ILE A 159 -10.08 14.50 12.69
N LEU A 160 -10.83 15.61 12.87
CA LEU A 160 -11.92 15.99 11.96
C LEU A 160 -11.33 16.64 10.70
N SER A 161 -10.75 15.81 9.84
CA SER A 161 -10.08 16.21 8.61
C SER A 161 -10.66 15.48 7.41
N HIS A 162 -10.96 16.22 6.34
CA HIS A 162 -11.36 15.63 5.06
C HIS A 162 -10.31 14.64 4.53
N ARG A 163 -9.03 14.83 4.87
CA ARG A 163 -7.95 13.92 4.47
C ARG A 163 -8.10 12.55 5.13
N ILE A 164 -8.44 12.51 6.42
CA ILE A 164 -8.65 11.27 7.18
C ILE A 164 -9.88 10.53 6.65
N VAL A 165 -10.96 11.28 6.38
CA VAL A 165 -12.17 10.73 5.75
C VAL A 165 -11.85 10.15 4.38
N PHE A 166 -11.09 10.85 3.54
CA PHE A 166 -10.68 10.37 2.23
C PHE A 166 -9.86 9.09 2.31
N VAL A 167 -8.88 9.02 3.23
CA VAL A 167 -8.10 7.79 3.49
C VAL A 167 -9.01 6.63 3.88
N ALA A 168 -9.97 6.84 4.78
CA ALA A 168 -10.91 5.80 5.18
C ALA A 168 -11.79 5.33 4.00
N LEU A 169 -12.35 6.26 3.23
CA LEU A 169 -13.22 5.94 2.09
C LEU A 169 -12.46 5.21 0.98
N CYS A 170 -11.25 5.65 0.65
CA CYS A 170 -10.43 4.97 -0.34
C CYS A 170 -9.98 3.58 0.13
N GLY A 171 -9.65 3.41 1.41
CA GLY A 171 -9.36 2.10 1.99
C GLY A 171 -10.55 1.14 1.88
N LEU A 172 -11.76 1.61 2.21
CA LEU A 172 -12.99 0.83 2.05
C LEU A 172 -13.28 0.50 0.57
N ALA A 173 -13.10 1.47 -0.33
CA ALA A 173 -13.25 1.25 -1.76
C ALA A 173 -12.26 0.22 -2.29
N PHE A 174 -10.99 0.28 -1.86
CA PHE A 174 -9.97 -0.68 -2.23
C PHE A 174 -10.29 -2.08 -1.72
N LEU A 175 -10.66 -2.23 -0.44
CA LEU A 175 -11.08 -3.51 0.12
C LEU A 175 -12.26 -4.12 -0.66
N ARG A 176 -13.25 -3.30 -1.03
CA ARG A 176 -14.35 -3.74 -1.88
C ARG A 176 -13.87 -4.25 -3.23
N LEU A 177 -12.96 -3.54 -3.91
CA LEU A 177 -12.41 -3.95 -5.19
C LEU A 177 -11.64 -5.28 -5.08
N VAL A 178 -10.84 -5.45 -4.04
CA VAL A 178 -10.12 -6.70 -3.77
C VAL A 178 -11.11 -7.85 -3.60
N PHE A 179 -12.11 -7.70 -2.73
CA PHE A 179 -13.10 -8.76 -2.53
C PHE A 179 -13.92 -9.09 -3.78
N ALA A 180 -14.25 -8.08 -4.60
CA ALA A 180 -14.93 -8.30 -5.88
C ALA A 180 -14.05 -9.09 -6.86
N ASP A 181 -12.77 -8.76 -6.97
CA ASP A 181 -11.83 -9.47 -7.85
C ASP A 181 -11.60 -10.93 -7.45
N TYR A 182 -11.75 -11.25 -6.16
CA TYR A 182 -11.71 -12.62 -5.63
C TYR A 182 -13.09 -13.32 -5.60
N GLY A 183 -14.14 -12.69 -6.13
CA GLY A 183 -15.46 -13.30 -6.29
C GLY A 183 -16.30 -13.38 -5.02
N TYR A 184 -15.97 -12.60 -3.99
CA TYR A 184 -16.76 -12.55 -2.74
C TYR A 184 -18.04 -11.69 -2.88
N PHE A 185 -18.13 -10.86 -3.92
CA PHE A 185 -19.30 -10.06 -4.25
C PHE A 185 -19.62 -10.20 -5.75
N ASN A 186 -20.91 -10.39 -6.06
CA ASN A 186 -21.45 -10.37 -7.43
C ASN A 186 -21.93 -8.96 -7.78
#